data_AF-A0A524BKJ2-F1
#
_entry.id   AF-A0A524BKJ2-F1
#
_cell.length_a   1.000
_cell.length_b   1.000
_cell.length_c   1.000
_cell.angle_alpha   90.00
_cell.angle_beta   90.00
_cell.angle_gamma   90.00
#
_symmetry.space_group_name_H-M   'P 1'
#
loop_
_entity.id
_entity.type
_entity.pdbx_description
1 polymer ?
#
loop_
_entity_poly.entity_id
_entity_poly.type
_entity_poly.pdbx_seq_one_letter_code
_entity_poly.pdbx_strand_id
1 'polypeptide(L)'
;MGSVARGRARVQGSDSLPASRGARGVRERPPITAPLPRPVVDTHCHLDVIDRHLGESPGPDEALALARDAGITRVVQVGCDVDSSAWAADFADAHDDVVAAVALHPNDVPRIVDRDGRAGLEAAYAAIEALAARPSVRAVGETGLDYYRTRDESAQLLQHESFRRHIDMAKRLDRTLVIHDRDAHADILRILDDEGAPARVVFHCFSGDADMARHCADR
;
A
#
# COMPACT_ATOMS: atom_id res chain seq x y z
N MET A 1 -25.88 -76.90 17.67
CA MET A 1 -26.35 -76.74 16.28
C MET A 1 -26.74 -75.29 16.05
N GLY A 2 -26.15 -74.63 15.04
CA GLY A 2 -26.60 -73.36 14.41
C GLY A 2 -26.45 -72.06 15.21
N SER A 3 -25.49 -71.17 14.93
CA SER A 3 -25.44 -70.16 13.84
C SER A 3 -26.24 -68.87 14.18
N VAL A 4 -25.62 -67.81 14.73
CA VAL A 4 -25.02 -66.61 14.08
C VAL A 4 -25.98 -65.72 13.26
N ALA A 5 -26.20 -64.47 13.71
CA ALA A 5 -26.10 -63.18 12.98
C ALA A 5 -26.75 -62.05 13.81
N ARG A 6 -26.00 -61.17 14.49
CA ARG A 6 -25.48 -59.84 14.06
C ARG A 6 -26.55 -58.82 13.62
N GLY A 7 -26.67 -57.74 14.40
CA GLY A 7 -27.38 -56.51 14.04
C GLY A 7 -27.44 -55.49 15.19
N ARG A 8 -26.30 -54.91 15.60
CA ARG A 8 -26.27 -53.69 16.43
C ARG A 8 -25.74 -52.55 15.57
N ALA A 9 -26.60 -51.59 15.25
CA ALA A 9 -26.21 -50.34 14.62
C ALA A 9 -25.31 -49.56 15.59
N ARG A 10 -24.07 -49.29 15.15
CA ARG A 10 -23.17 -48.33 15.81
C ARG A 10 -23.57 -46.92 15.38
N VAL A 11 -23.82 -46.06 16.36
CA VAL A 11 -23.74 -44.61 16.18
C VAL A 11 -22.25 -44.25 16.27
N GLN A 12 -21.65 -43.89 15.14
CA GLN A 12 -20.36 -43.19 15.04
C GLN A 12 -20.72 -41.74 14.66
N GLY A 13 -20.29 -40.71 15.37
CA GLY A 13 -18.94 -40.12 15.38
C GLY A 13 -19.19 -38.60 15.32
N SER A 14 -18.96 -37.88 16.42
CA SER A 14 -17.79 -37.02 16.64
C SER A 14 -17.67 -35.85 15.67
N ASP A 15 -17.73 -34.65 16.25
CA ASP A 15 -17.41 -33.33 15.70
C ASP A 15 -16.43 -33.31 14.54
N SER A 16 -16.80 -32.55 13.50
CA SER A 16 -15.88 -31.59 12.86
C SER A 16 -16.66 -30.72 11.88
N LEU A 17 -16.77 -29.43 12.21
CA LEU A 17 -17.06 -28.39 11.23
C LEU A 17 -15.96 -28.42 10.16
N PRO A 18 -16.27 -28.33 8.86
CA PRO A 18 -15.23 -28.27 7.86
C PRO A 18 -14.53 -26.90 7.95
N ALA A 19 -13.38 -26.89 8.60
CA ALA A 19 -12.34 -25.91 8.34
C ALA A 19 -11.75 -26.23 6.96
N SER A 20 -12.14 -25.49 5.93
CA SER A 20 -11.30 -25.33 4.75
C SER A 20 -11.25 -23.86 4.37
N ARG A 21 -10.17 -23.21 4.81
CA ARG A 21 -9.63 -22.06 4.06
C ARG A 21 -9.22 -22.62 2.70
N GLY A 22 -10.12 -22.55 1.72
CA GLY A 22 -9.83 -22.95 0.36
C GLY A 22 -8.61 -22.20 -0.14
N ALA A 23 -7.61 -22.94 -0.64
CA ALA A 23 -6.57 -22.36 -1.47
C ALA A 23 -7.28 -21.58 -2.59
N ARG A 24 -7.10 -20.24 -2.64
CA ARG A 24 -7.60 -19.47 -3.78
C ARG A 24 -6.85 -19.99 -5.00
N GLY A 25 -7.53 -20.78 -5.83
CA GLY A 25 -6.98 -21.28 -7.08
C GLY A 25 -6.49 -20.13 -7.95
N VAL A 26 -5.51 -20.44 -8.81
CA VAL A 26 -5.01 -19.55 -9.85
C VAL A 26 -6.19 -19.00 -10.65
N ARG A 27 -6.29 -17.67 -10.74
CA ARG A 27 -7.37 -16.98 -11.45
C ARG A 27 -6.87 -16.59 -12.84
N GLU A 28 -7.74 -16.76 -13.83
CA GLU A 28 -7.55 -16.14 -15.13
C GLU A 28 -7.86 -14.65 -15.05
N ARG A 29 -7.11 -13.84 -15.79
CA ARG A 29 -7.35 -12.41 -15.88
C ARG A 29 -8.62 -12.15 -16.70
N PRO A 30 -9.56 -11.30 -16.23
CA PRO A 30 -10.72 -10.94 -17.02
C PRO A 30 -10.30 -10.19 -18.30
N PRO A 31 -10.98 -10.41 -19.44
CA PRO A 31 -10.70 -9.67 -20.66
C PRO A 31 -11.14 -8.20 -20.53
N ILE A 32 -10.37 -7.29 -21.12
CA ILE A 32 -10.80 -5.90 -21.32
C ILE A 32 -11.77 -5.91 -22.50
N THR A 33 -13.07 -5.71 -22.23
CA THR A 33 -14.12 -5.78 -23.26
C THR A 33 -14.45 -4.42 -23.88
N ALA A 34 -14.29 -3.34 -23.13
CA ALA A 34 -14.37 -1.95 -23.57
C ALA A 34 -13.63 -1.04 -22.58
N PRO A 35 -13.09 0.11 -23.01
CA PRO A 35 -12.50 1.09 -22.11
C PRO A 35 -13.56 1.73 -21.20
N LEU A 36 -13.12 2.32 -20.09
CA LEU A 36 -13.95 3.12 -19.20
C LEU A 36 -14.60 4.29 -19.97
N PRO A 37 -15.81 4.73 -19.57
CA PRO A 37 -16.56 5.75 -20.30
C PRO A 37 -15.90 7.13 -20.32
N ARG A 38 -14.87 7.34 -19.48
CA ARG A 38 -14.05 8.55 -19.41
C ARG A 38 -12.62 8.17 -19.03
N PRO A 39 -11.62 9.01 -19.38
CA PRO A 39 -10.27 8.87 -18.84
C PRO A 39 -10.27 8.85 -17.32
N VAL A 40 -9.63 7.85 -16.72
CA VAL A 40 -9.47 7.71 -15.26
C VAL A 40 -7.99 7.77 -14.91
N VAL A 41 -7.71 8.31 -13.72
CA VAL A 41 -6.37 8.29 -13.11
C VAL A 41 -6.37 7.23 -12.02
N ASP A 42 -5.42 6.30 -12.09
CA ASP A 42 -5.12 5.44 -10.95
C ASP A 42 -4.17 6.19 -10.02
N THR A 43 -4.66 6.58 -8.85
CA THR A 43 -3.88 7.38 -7.91
C THR A 43 -2.93 6.56 -7.05
N HIS A 44 -2.93 5.22 -7.15
CA HIS A 44 -2.06 4.38 -6.33
C HIS A 44 -1.93 2.96 -6.88
N CYS A 45 -0.84 2.68 -7.59
CA CYS A 45 -0.52 1.34 -8.07
C CYS A 45 0.91 0.90 -7.72
N HIS A 46 1.12 -0.41 -7.78
CA HIS A 46 2.42 -1.06 -7.64
C HIS A 46 2.64 -2.02 -8.81
N LEU A 47 2.99 -1.47 -9.99
CA LEU A 47 3.18 -2.22 -11.23
C LEU A 47 4.38 -3.19 -11.17
N ASP A 48 5.29 -2.97 -10.23
CA ASP A 48 6.44 -3.83 -9.91
C ASP A 48 6.06 -5.09 -9.11
N VAL A 49 4.84 -5.16 -8.56
CA VAL A 49 4.39 -6.28 -7.74
C VAL A 49 3.72 -7.35 -8.59
N ILE A 50 4.25 -8.57 -8.51
CA ILE A 50 3.71 -9.76 -9.18
C ILE A 50 2.52 -10.31 -8.39
N ASP A 51 1.35 -10.44 -9.03
CA ASP A 51 0.21 -11.14 -8.45
C ASP A 51 0.37 -12.66 -8.58
N ARG A 52 0.83 -13.28 -7.49
CA ARG A 52 0.96 -14.74 -7.37
C ARG A 52 -0.34 -15.53 -7.50
N HIS A 53 -1.49 -14.88 -7.54
CA HIS A 53 -2.79 -15.51 -7.74
C HIS A 53 -3.24 -15.51 -9.20
N LEU A 54 -2.54 -14.82 -10.09
CA LEU A 54 -2.72 -14.94 -11.54
C LEU A 54 -1.86 -16.07 -12.09
N GLY A 55 -2.34 -16.72 -13.15
CA GLY A 55 -1.56 -17.77 -13.83
C GLY A 55 -0.31 -17.22 -14.51
N GLU A 56 -0.44 -16.01 -15.05
CA GLU A 56 0.64 -15.20 -15.59
C GLU A 56 0.36 -13.75 -15.19
N SER A 57 1.33 -13.12 -14.51
CA SER A 57 1.26 -11.70 -14.19
C SER A 57 1.95 -10.92 -15.31
N PRO A 58 1.31 -9.89 -15.88
CA PRO A 58 1.95 -9.04 -16.86
C PRO A 58 3.16 -8.34 -16.25
N GLY A 59 4.19 -8.10 -17.04
CA GLY A 59 5.28 -7.20 -16.64
C GLY A 59 4.79 -5.74 -16.52
N PRO A 60 5.57 -4.84 -15.89
CA PRO A 60 5.15 -3.46 -15.66
C PRO A 60 4.71 -2.69 -16.93
N ASP A 61 5.47 -2.79 -18.02
CA ASP A 61 5.13 -2.17 -19.31
C ASP A 61 3.82 -2.71 -19.90
N GLU A 62 3.64 -4.02 -19.82
CA GLU A 62 2.43 -4.67 -20.30
C GLU A 62 1.24 -4.24 -19.44
N ALA A 63 1.39 -4.27 -18.11
CA ALA A 63 0.37 -3.82 -17.18
C ALA A 63 -0.05 -2.36 -17.43
N LEU A 64 0.91 -1.48 -17.73
CA LEU A 64 0.64 -0.09 -18.11
C LEU A 64 -0.09 0.01 -19.45
N ALA A 65 0.29 -0.77 -20.46
CA ALA A 65 -0.44 -0.83 -21.74
C ALA A 65 -1.90 -1.30 -21.54
N LEU A 66 -2.10 -2.29 -20.69
CA LEU A 66 -3.42 -2.81 -20.35
C LEU A 66 -4.28 -1.78 -19.58
N ALA A 67 -3.66 -1.00 -18.70
CA ALA A 67 -4.31 0.14 -18.06
C ALA A 67 -4.79 1.16 -19.11
N ARG A 68 -3.95 1.50 -20.10
CA ARG A 68 -4.35 2.41 -21.20
C ARG A 68 -5.53 1.85 -21.99
N ASP A 69 -5.49 0.57 -22.34
CA ASP A 69 -6.59 -0.10 -23.07
C ASP A 69 -7.91 -0.10 -22.27
N ALA A 70 -7.83 -0.13 -20.94
CA ALA A 70 -8.97 0.00 -20.05
C ALA A 70 -9.45 1.46 -19.86
N GLY A 71 -8.77 2.46 -20.41
CA GLY A 71 -9.10 3.87 -20.22
C GLY A 71 -8.50 4.51 -18.97
N ILE A 72 -7.53 3.86 -18.33
CA ILE A 72 -6.70 4.43 -17.27
C ILE A 72 -5.54 5.17 -17.94
N THR A 73 -5.66 6.49 -18.03
CA THR A 73 -4.78 7.32 -18.87
C THR A 73 -3.60 7.92 -18.12
N ARG A 74 -3.58 7.80 -16.78
CA ARG A 74 -2.48 8.22 -15.91
C ARG A 74 -2.42 7.31 -14.70
N VAL A 75 -1.22 7.05 -14.21
CA VAL A 75 -1.01 6.25 -13.00
C VAL A 75 -0.01 6.91 -12.05
N VAL A 76 -0.22 6.73 -10.76
CA VAL A 76 0.76 7.05 -9.72
C VAL A 76 1.40 5.75 -9.26
N GLN A 77 2.64 5.52 -9.67
CA GLN A 77 3.43 4.36 -9.24
C GLN A 77 4.06 4.65 -7.87
N VAL A 78 3.83 3.78 -6.91
CA VAL A 78 4.19 4.02 -5.50
C VAL A 78 5.34 3.12 -5.07
N GLY A 79 6.41 3.75 -4.56
CA GLY A 79 7.46 3.08 -3.80
C GLY A 79 7.16 3.05 -2.30
N CYS A 80 7.57 1.97 -1.63
CA CYS A 80 7.35 1.75 -0.19
C CYS A 80 8.66 1.72 0.61
N ASP A 81 9.80 1.60 -0.07
CA ASP A 81 11.14 1.65 0.48
C ASP A 81 12.08 2.36 -0.52
N VAL A 82 13.38 2.45 -0.22
CA VAL A 82 14.34 3.14 -1.08
C VAL A 82 14.44 2.49 -2.46
N ASP A 83 14.50 1.16 -2.54
CA ASP A 83 14.72 0.43 -3.78
C ASP A 83 13.49 0.52 -4.71
N SER A 84 12.30 0.25 -4.16
CA SER A 84 11.04 0.40 -4.90
C SER A 84 10.74 1.86 -5.25
N SER A 85 11.15 2.82 -4.42
CA SER A 85 11.03 4.26 -4.74
C SER A 85 11.96 4.68 -5.87
N ALA A 86 13.20 4.16 -5.90
CA ALA A 86 14.12 4.41 -7.00
C ALA A 86 13.56 3.85 -8.31
N TRP A 87 13.08 2.60 -8.27
CA TRP A 87 12.42 1.96 -9.41
C TRP A 87 11.19 2.74 -9.88
N ALA A 88 10.32 3.17 -8.96
CA ALA A 88 9.12 3.95 -9.28
C ALA A 88 9.47 5.26 -10.00
N ALA A 89 10.49 5.97 -9.51
CA ALA A 89 10.95 7.21 -10.11
C ALA A 89 11.60 7.00 -11.49
N ASP A 90 12.37 5.92 -11.67
CA ASP A 90 12.96 5.56 -12.97
C ASP A 90 11.88 5.17 -13.99
N PHE A 91 10.87 4.40 -13.57
CA PHE A 91 9.73 4.04 -14.39
C PHE A 91 8.93 5.30 -14.78
N ALA A 92 8.71 6.22 -13.85
CA ALA A 92 8.03 7.48 -14.13
C ALA A 92 8.81 8.39 -15.10
N ASP A 93 10.15 8.39 -15.06
CA ASP A 93 10.97 9.14 -16.03
C ASP A 93 10.90 8.54 -17.45
N ALA A 94 10.59 7.25 -17.58
CA ALA A 94 10.49 6.56 -18.87
C ALA A 94 9.10 6.66 -19.53
N HIS A 95 8.07 7.07 -18.79
CA HIS A 95 6.67 7.04 -19.25
C HIS A 95 5.91 8.33 -18.91
N ASP A 96 5.51 9.10 -19.91
CA ASP A 96 4.82 10.41 -19.75
C ASP A 96 3.48 10.36 -19.01
N ASP A 97 2.83 9.19 -18.98
CA ASP A 97 1.57 8.95 -18.29
C ASP A 97 1.73 8.43 -16.86
N VAL A 98 2.97 8.26 -16.40
CA VAL A 98 3.29 7.82 -15.05
C VAL A 98 3.86 9.01 -14.25
N VAL A 99 3.46 9.10 -12.98
CA VAL A 99 4.19 9.88 -11.98
C VAL A 99 4.50 8.99 -10.80
N ALA A 100 5.54 9.32 -10.04
CA ALA A 100 5.96 8.53 -8.89
C ALA A 100 5.56 9.15 -7.55
N ALA A 101 5.31 8.27 -6.58
CA ALA A 101 5.31 8.58 -5.15
C ALA A 101 6.45 7.82 -4.49
N VAL A 102 7.21 8.49 -3.60
CA VAL A 102 8.35 7.89 -2.89
C VAL A 102 8.26 8.16 -1.39
N ALA A 103 8.50 7.14 -0.57
CA ALA A 103 8.60 7.26 0.88
C ALA A 103 9.18 5.99 1.50
N LEU A 104 9.31 5.99 2.83
CA LEU A 104 9.36 4.77 3.62
C LEU A 104 7.96 4.46 4.18
N HIS A 105 7.45 3.28 3.87
CA HIS A 105 6.18 2.78 4.36
C HIS A 105 6.28 2.52 5.88
N PRO A 106 5.21 2.78 6.67
CA PRO A 106 5.25 2.65 8.13
C PRO A 106 5.77 1.30 8.64
N ASN A 107 5.46 0.22 7.94
CA ASN A 107 5.90 -1.12 8.33
C ASN A 107 7.39 -1.40 8.07
N ASP A 108 8.06 -0.62 7.22
CA ASP A 108 9.47 -0.82 6.87
C ASP A 108 10.40 0.02 7.73
N VAL A 109 9.92 1.15 8.28
CA VAL A 109 10.73 2.02 9.16
C VAL A 109 11.32 1.26 10.36
N PRO A 110 10.54 0.50 11.17
CA PRO A 110 11.12 -0.28 12.26
C PRO A 110 12.11 -1.34 11.77
N ARG A 111 11.82 -1.98 10.61
CA ARG A 111 12.68 -3.03 10.04
C ARG A 111 14.04 -2.49 9.61
N ILE A 112 14.08 -1.27 9.07
CA ILE A 112 15.33 -0.59 8.72
C ILE A 112 16.14 -0.32 9.99
N VAL A 113 15.51 0.15 11.07
CA VAL A 113 16.20 0.38 12.34
C VAL A 113 16.74 -0.92 12.94
N ASP A 114 15.95 -2.00 12.89
CA ASP A 114 16.39 -3.31 13.40
C ASP A 114 17.59 -3.86 12.61
N ARG A 115 17.61 -3.64 11.30
CA ARG A 115 18.65 -4.18 10.40
C ARG A 115 19.91 -3.32 10.36
N ASP A 116 19.74 -2.00 10.19
CA ASP A 116 20.80 -1.05 9.84
C ASP A 116 20.99 0.05 10.91
N GLY A 117 20.23 -0.01 11.99
CA GLY A 117 20.26 0.98 13.06
C GLY A 117 19.71 2.35 12.64
N ARG A 118 19.84 3.33 13.54
CA ARG A 118 19.41 4.71 13.27
C ARG A 118 20.14 5.33 12.08
N ALA A 119 21.41 5.01 11.90
CA ALA A 119 22.20 5.50 10.77
C ALA A 119 21.65 5.03 9.42
N GLY A 120 21.20 3.77 9.33
CA GLY A 120 20.54 3.27 8.12
C GLY A 120 19.22 3.98 7.84
N LEU A 121 18.45 4.28 8.88
CA LEU A 121 17.20 5.04 8.72
C LEU A 121 17.45 6.47 8.21
N GLU A 122 18.46 7.18 8.74
CA GLU A 122 18.82 8.51 8.23
C GLU A 122 19.31 8.47 6.78
N ALA A 123 20.09 7.44 6.41
CA ALA A 123 20.51 7.25 5.02
C ALA A 123 19.32 6.99 4.09
N ALA A 124 18.33 6.22 4.55
CA ALA A 124 17.10 5.97 3.81
C ALA A 124 16.30 7.27 3.60
N TYR A 125 16.16 8.12 4.62
CA TYR A 125 15.52 9.43 4.46
C TYR A 125 16.22 10.31 3.42
N ALA A 126 17.55 10.37 3.46
CA ALA A 126 18.32 11.15 2.48
C ALA A 126 18.14 10.63 1.05
N ALA A 127 18.06 9.31 0.87
CA ALA A 127 17.80 8.70 -0.44
C ALA A 127 16.38 9.03 -0.94
N ILE A 128 15.37 8.91 -0.09
CA ILE A 128 13.98 9.27 -0.42
C ILE A 128 13.88 10.76 -0.78
N GLU A 129 14.53 11.64 -0.04
CA GLU A 129 14.52 13.09 -0.32
C GLU A 129 15.14 13.42 -1.69
N ALA A 130 16.26 12.78 -2.03
CA ALA A 130 16.89 12.94 -3.33
C ALA A 130 15.97 12.49 -4.47
N LEU A 131 15.24 11.37 -4.28
CA LEU A 131 14.24 10.90 -5.23
C LEU A 131 13.05 11.87 -5.33
N ALA A 132 12.54 12.35 -4.20
CA ALA A 132 11.38 13.26 -4.13
C ALA A 132 11.61 14.59 -4.87
N ALA A 133 12.88 15.01 -5.04
CA ALA A 133 13.25 16.19 -5.80
C ALA A 133 13.13 16.01 -7.33
N ARG A 134 13.01 14.78 -7.86
CA ARG A 134 12.87 14.52 -9.30
C ARG A 134 11.56 15.10 -9.86
N PRO A 135 11.53 15.61 -11.11
CA PRO A 135 10.31 16.19 -11.71
C PRO A 135 9.15 15.21 -11.93
N SER A 136 9.46 13.93 -12.16
CA SER A 136 8.50 12.83 -12.31
C SER A 136 7.89 12.39 -10.98
N VAL A 137 8.55 12.69 -9.86
CA VAL A 137 8.04 12.38 -8.52
C VAL A 137 7.13 13.52 -8.07
N ARG A 138 5.85 13.21 -7.89
CA ARG A 138 4.79 14.19 -7.57
C ARG A 138 4.23 14.05 -6.16
N ALA A 139 4.62 12.99 -5.46
CA ALA A 139 4.17 12.72 -4.11
C ALA A 139 5.28 12.18 -3.21
N VAL A 140 5.17 12.50 -1.92
CA VAL A 140 5.86 11.79 -0.84
C VAL A 140 4.85 10.83 -0.23
N GLY A 141 5.08 9.54 -0.42
CA GLY A 141 4.24 8.45 0.01
C GLY A 141 4.58 7.17 -0.75
N GLU A 142 4.17 6.00 -0.28
CA GLU A 142 3.19 5.80 0.79
C GLU A 142 3.82 5.88 2.19
N THR A 143 3.33 6.81 3.03
CA THR A 143 3.81 7.03 4.41
C THR A 143 2.63 7.14 5.36
N GLY A 144 2.83 7.06 6.68
CA GLY A 144 1.75 7.18 7.66
C GLY A 144 1.94 6.24 8.82
N LEU A 145 0.86 5.60 9.26
CA LEU A 145 0.81 4.73 10.45
C LEU A 145 0.03 3.44 10.17
N ASP A 146 0.51 2.32 10.69
CA ASP A 146 -0.14 1.00 10.56
C ASP A 146 -0.10 0.26 11.90
N TYR A 147 -1.12 0.46 12.73
CA TYR A 147 -1.23 -0.19 14.04
C TYR A 147 -1.74 -1.62 13.95
N TYR A 148 -2.36 -1.97 12.83
CA TYR A 148 -2.79 -3.34 12.58
C TYR A 148 -1.58 -4.30 12.49
N ARG A 149 -0.51 -3.87 11.80
CA ARG A 149 0.73 -4.64 11.64
C ARG A 149 1.77 -4.36 12.73
N THR A 150 1.78 -3.15 13.30
CA THR A 150 2.78 -2.75 14.30
C THR A 150 2.10 -2.54 15.66
N ARG A 151 2.23 -3.53 16.55
CA ARG A 151 1.61 -3.51 17.88
C ARG A 151 2.55 -3.07 19.00
N ASP A 152 3.85 -3.05 18.73
CA ASP A 152 4.85 -2.59 19.69
C ASP A 152 4.89 -1.06 19.71
N GLU A 153 4.75 -0.46 20.89
CA GLU A 153 4.70 1.00 21.05
C GLU A 153 6.00 1.67 20.58
N SER A 154 7.16 1.06 20.81
CA SER A 154 8.43 1.64 20.39
C SER A 154 8.57 1.67 18.87
N ALA A 155 8.06 0.64 18.18
CA ALA A 155 7.98 0.61 16.72
C ALA A 155 6.94 1.60 16.18
N GLN A 156 5.80 1.80 16.86
CA GLN A 156 4.84 2.85 16.50
C GLN A 156 5.45 4.24 16.60
N LEU A 157 6.25 4.52 17.64
CA LEU A 157 6.97 5.80 17.77
C LEU A 157 7.93 6.05 16.60
N LEU A 158 8.55 5.02 16.03
CA LEU A 158 9.35 5.15 14.81
C LEU A 158 8.49 5.52 13.59
N GLN A 159 7.28 4.96 13.47
CA GLN A 159 6.33 5.36 12.42
C GLN A 159 5.93 6.83 12.55
N HIS A 160 5.67 7.30 13.77
CA HIS A 160 5.36 8.70 14.08
C HIS A 160 6.48 9.64 13.66
N GLU A 161 7.72 9.32 14.02
CA GLU A 161 8.90 10.08 13.63
C GLU A 161 9.03 10.14 12.10
N SER A 162 8.86 9.00 11.44
CA SER A 162 8.94 8.91 9.98
C SER A 162 7.87 9.71 9.27
N PHE A 163 6.62 9.61 9.75
CA PHE A 163 5.51 10.33 9.15
C PHE A 163 5.71 11.85 9.24
N ARG A 164 6.18 12.36 10.39
CA ARG A 164 6.55 13.77 10.56
C ARG A 164 7.65 14.21 9.59
N ARG A 165 8.70 13.41 9.42
CA ARG A 165 9.77 13.70 8.45
C ARG A 165 9.26 13.75 7.01
N HIS A 166 8.37 12.84 6.63
CA HIS A 166 7.78 12.86 5.29
C HIS A 166 6.81 14.03 5.10
N ILE A 167 6.08 14.47 6.14
CA ILE A 167 5.29 15.71 6.10
C ILE A 167 6.18 16.92 5.83
N ASP A 168 7.28 17.07 6.57
CA ASP A 168 8.25 18.15 6.35
C ASP A 168 8.83 18.11 4.92
N MET A 169 9.24 16.93 4.46
CA MET A 169 9.74 16.74 3.09
C MET A 169 8.71 17.15 2.04
N ALA A 170 7.45 16.73 2.20
CA ALA A 170 6.36 17.08 1.29
C ALA A 170 6.14 18.60 1.23
N LYS A 171 6.23 19.30 2.37
CA LYS A 171 6.09 20.76 2.43
C LYS A 171 7.25 21.47 1.75
N ARG A 172 8.49 21.10 2.08
CA ARG A 172 9.69 21.77 1.53
C ARG A 172 9.84 21.57 0.04
N LEU A 173 9.44 20.42 -0.48
CA LEU A 173 9.55 20.08 -1.90
C LEU A 173 8.26 20.36 -2.70
N ASP A 174 7.23 20.93 -2.07
CA ASP A 174 5.90 21.13 -2.65
C ASP A 174 5.40 19.86 -3.37
N ARG A 175 5.29 18.78 -2.59
CA ARG A 175 4.79 17.47 -3.04
C ARG A 175 3.47 17.15 -2.34
N THR A 176 2.65 16.36 -3.03
CA THR A 176 1.45 15.78 -2.43
C THR A 176 1.87 14.76 -1.37
N LEU A 177 1.26 14.78 -0.20
CA LEU A 177 1.45 13.73 0.80
C LEU A 177 0.43 12.61 0.58
N VAL A 178 0.89 11.37 0.41
CA VAL A 178 0.02 10.19 0.26
C VAL A 178 0.12 9.33 1.52
N ILE A 179 -1.00 9.21 2.22
CA ILE A 179 -1.09 8.66 3.57
C ILE A 179 -1.65 7.24 3.54
N HIS A 180 -0.89 6.31 4.11
CA HIS A 180 -1.37 5.04 4.66
C HIS A 180 -1.90 5.25 6.07
N ASP A 181 -3.14 4.84 6.28
CA ASP A 181 -3.75 4.86 7.59
C ASP A 181 -4.49 3.55 7.83
N ARG A 182 -4.05 2.82 8.86
CA ARG A 182 -4.68 1.59 9.30
C ARG A 182 -4.72 1.48 10.80
N ASP A 183 -5.94 1.53 11.35
CA ASP A 183 -6.23 1.51 12.78
C ASP A 183 -5.51 2.63 13.58
N ALA A 184 -5.15 3.74 12.91
CA ALA A 184 -4.32 4.82 13.48
C ALA A 184 -4.90 6.24 13.23
N HIS A 185 -6.17 6.33 12.86
CA HIS A 185 -6.87 7.54 12.40
C HIS A 185 -6.61 8.79 13.26
N ALA A 186 -6.80 8.66 14.58
CA ALA A 186 -6.67 9.78 15.51
C ALA A 186 -5.23 10.32 15.57
N ASP A 187 -4.23 9.43 15.53
CA ASP A 187 -2.82 9.85 15.55
C ASP A 187 -2.38 10.45 14.23
N ILE A 188 -2.90 9.96 13.09
CA ILE A 188 -2.66 10.59 11.79
C ILE A 188 -3.14 12.04 11.81
N LEU A 189 -4.40 12.29 12.20
CA LEU A 189 -4.98 13.63 12.24
C LEU A 189 -4.23 14.53 13.22
N ARG A 190 -3.92 14.03 14.42
CA ARG A 190 -3.15 14.78 15.41
C ARG A 190 -1.78 15.18 14.86
N ILE A 191 -1.04 14.28 14.21
CA ILE A 191 0.27 14.59 13.65
C ILE A 191 0.15 15.61 12.50
N LEU A 192 -0.86 15.50 11.64
CA LEU A 192 -1.11 16.49 10.59
C LEU A 192 -1.40 17.89 11.16
N ASP A 193 -2.13 17.96 12.27
CA ASP A 193 -2.39 19.22 12.99
C ASP A 193 -1.11 19.76 13.67
N ASP A 194 -0.34 18.90 14.34
CA ASP A 194 0.91 19.25 15.04
C ASP A 194 1.96 19.82 14.06
N GLU A 195 2.17 19.15 12.93
CA GLU A 195 3.19 19.54 11.93
C GLU A 195 2.68 20.61 10.96
N GLY A 196 1.35 20.81 10.88
CA GLY A 196 0.67 21.56 9.84
C GLY A 196 0.74 20.86 8.49
N ALA A 197 -0.40 20.34 8.03
CA ALA A 197 -0.53 19.58 6.80
C ALA A 197 0.03 20.31 5.55
N PRO A 198 0.61 19.56 4.58
CA PRO A 198 0.95 20.12 3.27
C PRO A 198 -0.30 20.61 2.52
N ALA A 199 -0.11 21.43 1.49
CA ALA A 199 -1.21 21.97 0.69
C ALA A 199 -2.05 20.90 -0.03
N ARG A 200 -1.48 19.70 -0.25
CA ARG A 200 -2.13 18.58 -0.95
C ARG A 200 -1.91 17.30 -0.16
N VAL A 201 -3.00 16.71 0.30
CA VAL A 201 -3.01 15.46 1.07
C VAL A 201 -3.98 14.48 0.43
N VAL A 202 -3.58 13.22 0.31
CA VAL A 202 -4.41 12.11 -0.13
C VAL A 202 -4.35 11.02 0.92
N PHE A 203 -5.51 10.62 1.45
CA PHE A 203 -5.63 9.38 2.21
C PHE A 203 -5.86 8.23 1.24
N HIS A 204 -4.80 7.45 1.00
CA HIS A 204 -4.88 6.26 0.17
C HIS A 204 -5.77 5.22 0.88
N CYS A 205 -6.54 4.46 0.09
CA CYS A 205 -7.36 3.34 0.58
C CYS A 205 -8.13 3.69 1.87
N PHE A 206 -8.79 4.86 1.87
CA PHE A 206 -9.41 5.44 3.05
C PHE A 206 -10.28 4.44 3.81
N SER A 207 -9.95 4.23 5.07
CA SER A 207 -10.61 3.26 5.96
C SER A 207 -11.25 3.90 7.20
N GLY A 208 -11.24 5.22 7.28
CA GLY A 208 -11.89 5.99 8.35
C GLY A 208 -13.41 6.04 8.22
N ASP A 209 -14.05 6.65 9.22
CA ASP A 209 -15.50 6.82 9.26
C ASP A 209 -15.96 8.15 8.62
N ALA A 210 -17.28 8.40 8.67
CA ALA A 210 -17.89 9.60 8.11
C ALA A 210 -17.46 10.88 8.82
N ASP A 211 -17.13 10.80 10.12
CA ASP A 211 -16.71 11.95 10.92
C ASP A 211 -15.29 12.37 10.54
N MET A 212 -14.38 11.40 10.37
CA MET A 212 -13.06 11.65 9.83
C MET A 212 -13.12 12.19 8.40
N ALA A 213 -13.95 11.61 7.52
CA ALA A 213 -14.09 12.11 6.16
C ALA A 213 -14.55 13.57 6.12
N ARG A 214 -15.49 13.95 7.00
CA ARG A 214 -15.93 15.35 7.16
C ARG A 214 -14.82 16.24 7.70
N HIS A 215 -14.10 15.79 8.73
CA HIS A 215 -12.96 16.51 9.29
C HIS A 215 -11.90 16.84 8.22
N CYS A 216 -11.59 15.87 7.35
CA CYS A 216 -10.64 16.08 6.26
C CYS A 216 -11.18 17.00 5.15
N ALA A 217 -12.50 16.99 4.87
CA ALA A 217 -13.09 17.79 3.80
C ALA A 217 -13.31 19.27 4.18
N ASP A 218 -13.46 19.55 5.48
CA ASP A 218 -13.71 20.90 6.00
C ASP A 218 -12.42 21.73 6.18
N ARG A 219 -11.25 21.18 5.84
CA ARG A 219 -9.92 21.77 6.07
C ARG A 219 -9.09 21.76 4.80
#